data_AF-A0A935EDY1-F1
#
_entry.id   AF-A0A935EDY1-F1
#
_cell.length_a   1.000
_cell.length_b   1.000
_cell.length_c   1.000
_cell.angle_alpha   90.00
_cell.angle_beta   90.00
_cell.angle_gamma   90.00
#
_symmetry.space_group_name_H-M   'P 1'
#
loop_
_entity.id
_entity.type
_entity.pdbx_description
1 polymer ?
#
loop_
_entity_poly.entity_id
_entity_poly.type
_entity_poly.pdbx_seq_one_letter_code
_entity_poly.pdbx_strand_id
1 'polypeptide(L)'
;MPTLVYRWLPGDTPDWCIMEIRLLMPTPKGQKRPRAAERVYIPDDQPFAWAKEYMGEALAGVFDQDLANLPHVQTGMKASGNGVMELGAYQDSRVRHFQTTLMKYINGELPA
;
A
#
# COMPACT_ATOMS: atom_id res chain seq x y z
N MET A 1 -1.14 16.57 10.79
CA MET A 1 -0.83 15.77 9.59
C MET A 1 -2.13 15.49 8.85
N PRO A 2 -2.12 15.51 7.50
CA PRO A 2 -3.25 15.02 6.71
C PRO A 2 -3.63 13.60 7.12
N THR A 3 -4.92 13.27 7.04
CA THR A 3 -5.33 11.87 7.13
C THR A 3 -4.94 11.17 5.83
N LEU A 4 -4.16 10.11 5.94
CA LEU A 4 -3.77 9.25 4.82
C LEU A 4 -4.74 8.08 4.72
N VAL A 5 -5.31 7.90 3.55
CA VAL A 5 -6.13 6.72 3.24
C VAL A 5 -5.47 5.96 2.10
N TYR A 6 -5.20 4.69 2.34
CA TYR A 6 -4.57 3.79 1.39
C TYR A 6 -5.59 2.86 0.76
N ARG A 7 -5.44 2.61 -0.53
CA ARG A 7 -6.21 1.60 -1.25
C ARG A 7 -5.28 0.86 -2.20
N TRP A 8 -5.27 -0.46 -2.08
CA TRP A 8 -4.53 -1.36 -2.95
C TRP A 8 -5.49 -1.97 -3.96
N LEU A 9 -5.23 -1.76 -5.26
CA LEU A 9 -6.03 -2.30 -6.35
C LEU A 9 -5.22 -3.41 -7.03
N PRO A 10 -5.64 -4.68 -6.94
CA PRO A 10 -4.94 -5.78 -7.60
C PRO A 10 -4.80 -5.55 -9.10
N GLY A 11 -3.64 -5.90 -9.64
CA GLY A 11 -3.40 -5.93 -11.08
C GLY A 11 -4.08 -7.13 -11.76
N ASP A 12 -3.71 -7.36 -13.02
CA ASP A 12 -4.10 -8.55 -13.77
C ASP A 12 -3.35 -9.82 -13.34
N THR A 13 -2.22 -9.66 -12.65
CA THR A 13 -1.39 -10.73 -12.11
C THR A 13 -1.09 -10.48 -10.62
N PRO A 14 -0.67 -11.50 -9.86
CA PRO A 14 -0.25 -11.33 -8.47
C PRO A 14 1.04 -10.50 -8.29
N ASP A 15 1.66 -10.05 -9.38
CA ASP A 15 2.98 -9.41 -9.37
C ASP A 15 2.94 -7.89 -9.30
N TRP A 16 1.78 -7.29 -9.47
CA TRP A 16 1.64 -5.85 -9.34
C TRP A 16 0.25 -5.46 -8.85
N CYS A 17 0.18 -4.25 -8.31
CA CYS A 17 -1.05 -3.62 -7.87
C CYS A 17 -0.84 -2.10 -7.89
N ILE A 18 -1.94 -1.35 -7.90
CA ILE A 18 -1.89 0.12 -7.74
C ILE A 18 -2.05 0.46 -6.27
N MET A 19 -1.07 1.16 -5.71
CA MET A 19 -1.19 1.83 -4.42
C MET A 19 -1.78 3.23 -4.62
N GLU A 20 -3.06 3.40 -4.32
CA GLU A 20 -3.70 4.72 -4.30
C GLU A 20 -3.60 5.33 -2.91
N ILE A 21 -3.07 6.56 -2.84
CA ILE A 21 -2.95 7.35 -1.62
C ILE A 21 -3.86 8.56 -1.73
N ARG A 22 -4.72 8.76 -0.71
CA ARG A 22 -5.56 9.96 -0.60
C ARG A 22 -5.12 10.77 0.62
N LEU A 23 -4.64 11.98 0.36
CA LEU A 23 -4.33 12.97 1.39
C LEU A 23 -5.59 13.79 1.66
N LEU A 24 -6.22 13.59 2.82
CA LEU A 24 -7.43 14.29 3.21
C LEU A 24 -7.10 15.38 4.23
N MET A 25 -7.31 16.63 3.81
CA MET A 25 -7.15 17.81 4.67
C MET A 25 -8.48 18.22 5.29
N PRO A 26 -8.49 18.66 6.56
CA PRO A 26 -9.70 19.16 7.19
C PRO A 26 -10.20 20.41 6.46
N THR A 27 -11.52 20.52 6.28
CA THR A 27 -12.13 21.75 5.76
C THR A 27 -12.22 22.77 6.90
N PRO A 28 -11.72 24.01 6.73
CA PRO A 28 -11.85 25.04 7.76
C PRO A 28 -13.31 25.32 8.10
N LYS A 29 -13.59 25.63 9.37
CA LYS A 29 -14.95 25.90 9.85
C LYS A 29 -15.59 27.03 9.05
N GLY A 30 -16.82 26.82 8.58
CA GLY A 30 -17.58 27.82 7.81
C GLY A 30 -17.20 27.92 6.33
N GLN A 31 -16.18 27.19 5.87
CA GLN A 31 -15.84 27.12 4.44
C GLN A 31 -16.59 25.98 3.75
N LYS A 32 -16.88 26.16 2.45
CA LYS A 32 -17.42 25.10 1.61
C LYS A 32 -16.35 24.03 1.41
N ARG A 33 -16.74 22.76 1.55
CA ARG A 33 -15.85 21.63 1.26
C ARG A 33 -15.32 21.73 -0.18
N PRO A 34 -14.00 21.65 -0.40
CA PRO A 34 -13.43 21.72 -1.74
C PRO A 34 -13.87 20.51 -2.58
N ARG A 35 -13.82 20.68 -3.91
CA ARG A 35 -13.97 19.54 -4.84
C ARG A 35 -12.82 18.56 -4.61
N ALA A 36 -13.04 17.29 -4.96
CA ALA A 36 -11.96 16.32 -5.02
C ALA A 36 -10.83 16.83 -5.92
N ALA A 37 -9.59 16.64 -5.46
CA ALA A 37 -8.41 16.91 -6.25
C ALA A 37 -8.38 16.01 -7.49
N GLU A 38 -7.74 16.50 -8.55
CA GLU A 38 -7.44 15.67 -9.70
C GLU A 38 -6.50 14.53 -9.30
N ARG A 39 -6.66 13.37 -9.94
CA ARG A 39 -5.78 12.23 -9.70
C ARG A 39 -4.43 12.52 -10.36
N VAL A 40 -3.37 12.40 -9.57
CA VAL A 40 -1.99 12.35 -10.09
C VAL A 40 -1.59 10.88 -10.15
N TYR A 41 -1.13 10.45 -11.31
CA TYR A 41 -0.58 9.11 -11.50
C TYR A 41 0.94 9.23 -11.59
N ILE A 42 1.65 8.50 -10.73
CA ILE A 42 3.12 8.43 -10.78
C ILE A 42 3.46 7.48 -11.93
N PRO A 43 4.29 7.87 -12.91
CA PRO A 43 4.72 6.95 -13.96
C PRO A 43 5.44 5.73 -13.39
N ASP A 44 5.29 4.57 -14.03
CA ASP A 44 5.74 3.29 -13.47
C ASP A 44 7.27 3.21 -13.26
N ASP A 45 8.04 4.03 -13.97
CA ASP A 45 9.50 4.12 -13.88
C ASP A 45 9.98 5.21 -12.90
N GLN A 46 9.07 5.87 -12.20
CA GLN A 46 9.38 6.97 -11.29
C GLN A 46 9.21 6.59 -9.80
N PRO A 47 10.05 7.10 -8.90
CA PRO A 47 9.86 6.96 -7.47
C PRO A 47 8.70 7.82 -6.96
N PHE A 48 8.23 7.58 -5.74
CA PHE A 48 7.22 8.42 -5.09
C PHE A 48 7.72 9.85 -4.86
N ALA A 49 9.03 10.06 -4.70
CA ALA A 49 9.63 11.40 -4.70
C ALA A 49 9.29 12.24 -5.93
N TRP A 50 8.94 11.64 -7.07
CA TRP A 50 8.46 12.38 -8.25
C TRP A 50 7.20 13.20 -7.93
N ALA A 51 6.31 12.67 -7.10
CA ALA A 51 5.08 13.34 -6.68
C ALA A 51 5.23 14.13 -5.35
N LYS A 52 6.45 14.47 -4.94
CA LYS A 52 6.72 15.21 -3.68
C LYS A 52 6.00 16.54 -3.58
N GLU A 53 5.73 17.21 -4.70
CA GLU A 53 4.99 18.48 -4.72
C GLU A 53 3.52 18.31 -4.27
N TYR A 54 2.96 17.12 -4.48
CA TYR A 54 1.57 16.81 -4.11
C TYR A 54 1.43 16.23 -2.70
N MET A 55 2.37 15.38 -2.28
CA MET A 55 2.29 14.66 -1.00
C MET A 55 3.22 15.18 0.11
N GLY A 56 4.15 16.08 -0.24
CA GLY A 56 5.20 16.57 0.63
C GLY A 56 6.46 15.70 0.60
N GLU A 57 7.63 16.33 0.74
CA GLU A 57 8.95 15.68 0.64
C GLU A 57 9.17 14.59 1.69
N ALA A 58 8.80 14.86 2.95
CA ALA A 58 8.98 13.89 4.03
C ALA A 58 8.18 12.60 3.81
N LEU A 59 6.93 12.73 3.31
CA LEU A 59 6.06 11.57 3.09
C LEU A 59 6.52 10.77 1.85
N ALA A 60 6.91 11.46 0.78
CA ALA A 60 7.45 10.83 -0.41
C ALA A 60 8.72 10.02 -0.11
N GLY A 61 9.62 10.56 0.71
CA GLY A 61 10.85 9.87 1.10
C GLY A 61 10.63 8.62 1.95
N VAL A 62 9.55 8.55 2.74
CA VAL A 62 9.19 7.33 3.48
C VAL A 62 8.65 6.25 2.54
N PHE A 63 7.82 6.62 1.57
CA PHE A 63 7.31 5.64 0.60
C PHE A 63 8.41 5.06 -0.28
N ASP A 64 9.38 5.87 -0.70
CA ASP A 64 10.52 5.37 -1.46
C ASP A 64 11.32 4.31 -0.70
N GLN A 65 11.45 4.45 0.62
CA GLN A 65 12.14 3.45 1.45
C GLN A 65 11.39 2.12 1.48
N ASP A 66 10.07 2.15 1.65
CA ASP A 66 9.25 0.93 1.68
C ASP A 66 9.20 0.26 0.30
N LEU A 67 8.97 1.04 -0.76
CA LEU A 67 8.77 0.55 -2.12
C LEU A 67 10.06 0.04 -2.77
N ALA A 68 11.21 0.60 -2.41
CA ALA A 68 12.49 0.07 -2.87
C ALA A 68 12.70 -1.40 -2.41
N ASN A 69 12.11 -1.79 -1.28
CA ASN A 69 12.26 -3.15 -0.74
C ASN A 69 11.24 -4.15 -1.30
N LEU A 70 10.03 -3.70 -1.68
CA LEU A 70 8.95 -4.61 -2.11
C LEU A 70 9.32 -5.55 -3.27
N PRO A 71 10.00 -5.10 -4.35
CA PRO A 71 10.39 -6.00 -5.45
C PRO A 71 11.34 -7.11 -4.98
N HIS A 72 12.20 -6.82 -4.01
CA HIS A 72 13.12 -7.80 -3.44
C HIS A 72 12.37 -8.83 -2.59
N VAL A 73 11.37 -8.40 -1.82
CA VAL A 73 10.48 -9.31 -1.08
C VAL A 73 9.72 -10.22 -2.04
N GLN A 74 9.12 -9.68 -3.11
CA GLN A 74 8.41 -10.47 -4.12
C GLN A 74 9.32 -11.50 -4.80
N THR A 75 10.52 -11.08 -5.19
CA THR A 75 11.53 -11.96 -5.81
C THR A 75 11.95 -13.06 -4.85
N GLY A 76 12.21 -12.74 -3.58
CA GLY A 76 12.56 -13.70 -2.55
C GLY A 76 11.46 -14.71 -2.27
N MET A 77 10.20 -14.27 -2.20
CA MET A 77 9.05 -15.15 -2.01
C MET A 77 8.91 -16.16 -3.16
N LYS A 78 9.08 -15.72 -4.41
CA LYS A 78 9.05 -16.62 -5.59
C LYS A 78 10.22 -17.59 -5.63
N ALA A 79 11.39 -17.18 -5.14
CA ALA A 79 12.59 -18.00 -5.11
C ALA A 79 12.63 -18.96 -3.91
N SER A 80 11.69 -18.85 -2.96
CA SER A 80 11.69 -19.67 -1.75
C SER A 80 11.51 -21.16 -2.06
N GLY A 81 12.49 -21.98 -1.68
CA GLY A 81 12.51 -23.42 -1.99
C GLY A 81 11.43 -24.25 -1.31
N ASN A 82 10.85 -23.76 -0.21
CA ASN A 82 9.74 -24.41 0.49
C ASN A 82 8.37 -23.81 0.14
N GLY A 83 8.33 -22.72 -0.64
CA GLY A 83 7.11 -22.05 -1.05
C GLY A 83 6.29 -21.42 0.09
N VAL A 84 6.88 -21.23 1.28
CA VAL A 84 6.19 -20.60 2.42
C VAL A 84 6.87 -19.30 2.86
N MET A 85 6.05 -18.37 3.38
CA MET A 85 6.52 -17.11 3.96
C MET A 85 6.80 -17.30 5.45
N GLU A 86 8.06 -17.19 5.84
CA GLU A 86 8.48 -17.23 7.24
C GLU A 86 8.26 -15.87 7.90
N LEU A 87 7.53 -15.85 9.01
CA LEU A 87 7.18 -14.63 9.75
C LEU A 87 7.78 -14.65 11.14
N GLY A 88 8.33 -13.52 11.59
CA GLY A 88 8.86 -13.34 12.93
C GLY A 88 7.80 -13.63 13.99
N ALA A 89 8.17 -14.41 15.01
CA ALA A 89 7.24 -14.85 16.04
C ALA A 89 6.56 -13.67 16.75
N TYR A 90 7.34 -12.63 17.08
CA TYR A 90 6.89 -11.48 17.85
C TYR A 90 6.42 -10.29 16.98
N GLN A 91 7.21 -9.89 15.97
CA GLN A 91 6.97 -8.65 15.22
C GLN A 91 5.86 -8.78 14.17
N ASP A 92 5.62 -9.97 13.62
CA ASP A 92 4.74 -10.16 12.45
C ASP A 92 3.35 -10.71 12.80
N SER A 93 2.91 -10.53 14.05
CA SER A 93 1.58 -11.00 14.49
C SER A 93 0.43 -10.45 13.64
N ARG A 94 0.52 -9.20 13.18
CA ARG A 94 -0.51 -8.54 12.35
C ARG A 94 -0.51 -9.06 10.92
N VAL A 95 0.66 -9.24 10.31
CA VAL A 95 0.79 -9.83 8.97
C VAL A 95 0.25 -11.25 8.98
N ARG A 96 0.61 -12.04 10.00
CA ARG A 96 0.07 -13.38 10.21
C ARG A 96 -1.45 -13.38 10.35
N HIS A 97 -2.00 -12.51 11.19
CA HIS A 97 -3.44 -12.40 11.37
C HIS A 97 -4.18 -12.01 10.08
N PHE A 98 -3.62 -11.08 9.31
CA PHE A 98 -4.15 -10.71 8.00
C PHE A 98 -4.17 -11.91 7.05
N GLN A 99 -3.05 -12.62 6.90
CA GLN A 99 -2.96 -13.80 6.03
C GLN A 99 -3.89 -14.92 6.47
N THR A 100 -3.98 -15.23 7.77
CA THR A 100 -4.95 -16.21 8.28
C THR A 100 -6.37 -15.81 7.91
N THR A 101 -6.73 -14.53 8.05
CA THR A 101 -8.09 -14.05 7.72
C THR A 101 -8.35 -14.11 6.22
N LEU A 102 -7.39 -13.69 5.39
CA LEU A 102 -7.47 -13.79 3.93
C LEU A 102 -7.70 -15.23 3.47
N MET A 103 -6.94 -16.18 4.01
CA MET A 103 -7.09 -17.60 3.66
C MET A 103 -8.46 -18.15 4.05
N LYS A 104 -9.06 -17.70 5.15
CA LYS A 104 -10.43 -18.09 5.51
C LYS A 104 -11.46 -17.64 4.47
N TYR A 105 -11.32 -16.44 3.91
CA TYR A 105 -12.17 -16.00 2.80
C TYR A 105 -11.92 -16.83 1.54
N ILE A 106 -10.65 -17.05 1.17
CA ILE A 106 -10.29 -17.86 -0.01
C ILE A 106 -10.83 -19.30 0.10
N ASN A 107 -10.77 -19.89 1.30
CA ASN A 107 -11.25 -21.24 1.57
C ASN A 107 -12.77 -21.34 1.76
N GLY A 108 -13.51 -20.22 1.74
CA GLY A 108 -14.95 -20.20 1.96
C GLY A 108 -15.40 -20.46 3.41
N GLU A 109 -14.51 -20.28 4.38
CA GLU A 109 -14.82 -20.40 5.81
C GLU A 109 -15.55 -19.15 6.34
N LEU A 110 -15.39 -18.02 5.66
CA LEU A 110 -16.08 -16.75 5.95
C LEU A 110 -17.03 -16.38 4.80
N PRO A 111 -18.14 -15.67 5.10
CA PRO A 111 -19.07 -15.21 4.08
C PRO A 111 -18.40 -14.24 3.11
N ALA A 112 -18.86 -14.24 1.86
CA ALA A 112 -18.44 -13.30 0.82
C ALA A 112 -18.95 -11.88 1.07
#